data_AF-A0A3B6HWF6-F1
#
_entry.id   AF-A0A3B6HWF6-F1
#
_cell.length_a   1.000
_cell.length_b   1.000
_cell.length_c   1.000
_cell.angle_alpha   90.00
_cell.angle_beta   90.00
_cell.angle_gamma   90.00
#
_symmetry.space_group_name_H-M   'P 1'
#
loop_
_entity.id
_entity.type
_entity.pdbx_description
1 polymer ?
#
loop_
_entity_poly.entity_id
_entity_poly.type
_entity_poly.pdbx_seq_one_letter_code
_entity_poly.pdbx_strand_id
1 'polypeptide(L)'
;MQRAAKPILGPAVGGNFLSFCPTCQPRPPQAEGQFAGAVAWRERASPMAAALLRHVRWLLVEHPAVASFHWRPGTTLAASPSFPAAVICAYLATVLLLHRRILPLPPLPPRALRAVSALHNCVLLALSAAMAAGCVLSAAATAPSPRWAFCFPPGGATEPSGPVFFWAHVFYLSKMYELGDTLLILLARRPLTLLHVYHHALVIAMCYLWLATRQSLMPVALVTNAAVHVVMYAYYLCCTLGLRWPPRWKRAVTELQILQFLFSFAASVVMLWFHFAGGGCEGMAGWAFNAVFNASLLALFLDFHGAAYAAKANKTNINNGNGGKSE
;
A
#
# COMPACT_ATOMS: atom_id res chain seq x y z
N MET A 1 15.68 -76.52 -14.73
CA MET A 1 16.87 -76.50 -15.61
C MET A 1 16.40 -76.59 -17.06
N GLN A 2 16.46 -75.49 -17.81
CA GLN A 2 16.85 -75.46 -19.23
C GLN A 2 16.95 -74.00 -19.68
N ARG A 3 18.02 -73.74 -20.45
CA ARG A 3 18.66 -72.46 -20.80
C ARG A 3 17.85 -71.72 -21.89
N ALA A 4 17.60 -70.42 -21.74
CA ALA A 4 18.38 -69.27 -22.25
C ALA A 4 18.38 -69.08 -23.78
N ALA A 5 17.80 -67.95 -24.21
CA ALA A 5 18.17 -67.18 -25.41
C ALA A 5 17.85 -65.68 -25.17
N LYS A 6 18.88 -64.84 -25.27
CA LYS A 6 18.89 -63.35 -25.43
C LYS A 6 18.91 -63.05 -26.95
N PRO A 7 18.99 -61.79 -27.45
CA PRO A 7 18.74 -60.44 -26.90
C PRO A 7 17.73 -59.66 -27.81
N ILE A 8 17.31 -58.42 -27.56
CA ILE A 8 17.90 -57.15 -28.07
C ILE A 8 16.95 -56.05 -27.55
N LEU A 9 17.40 -55.21 -26.63
CA LEU A 9 16.68 -53.99 -26.24
C LEU A 9 17.46 -52.81 -26.84
N GLY A 10 16.83 -52.11 -27.78
CA GLY A 10 17.35 -50.86 -28.34
C GLY A 10 17.26 -49.70 -27.34
N PRO A 11 18.05 -48.63 -27.53
CA PRO A 11 18.14 -47.49 -26.61
C PRO A 11 17.25 -46.31 -27.05
N ALA A 12 16.99 -45.40 -26.10
CA ALA A 12 16.83 -43.94 -26.23
C ALA A 12 15.80 -43.46 -25.18
N VAL A 13 16.23 -42.95 -24.02
CA VAL A 13 16.72 -41.58 -23.76
C VAL A 13 15.64 -40.54 -24.02
N GLY A 14 15.19 -39.93 -22.91
CA GLY A 14 14.33 -38.74 -22.91
C GLY A 14 15.03 -37.53 -23.53
N GLY A 15 14.22 -36.67 -24.12
CA GLY A 15 14.68 -35.43 -24.75
C GLY A 15 13.71 -34.30 -24.48
N ASN A 16 14.14 -33.38 -23.63
CA ASN A 16 13.68 -31.99 -23.60
C ASN A 16 13.92 -31.36 -24.98
N PHE A 17 12.92 -30.67 -25.52
CA PHE A 17 13.11 -29.70 -26.61
C PHE A 17 12.99 -28.29 -26.04
N LEU A 18 14.12 -27.77 -25.57
CA LEU A 18 14.40 -26.33 -25.55
C LEU A 18 15.25 -26.03 -26.79
N SER A 19 14.77 -25.10 -27.59
CA SER A 19 15.34 -24.70 -28.86
C SER A 19 16.24 -23.46 -28.66
N PHE A 20 17.51 -23.62 -29.07
CA PHE A 20 18.41 -22.63 -29.68
C PHE A 20 18.94 -21.43 -28.87
N CYS A 21 20.24 -21.49 -28.53
CA CYS A 21 21.19 -20.40 -28.79
C CYS A 21 22.64 -20.95 -28.81
N PRO A 22 23.40 -20.86 -29.92
CA PRO A 22 24.74 -21.42 -30.04
C PRO A 22 25.79 -20.33 -29.78
N THR A 23 26.28 -20.21 -28.56
CA THR A 23 27.61 -19.65 -28.21
C THR A 23 27.75 -19.64 -26.70
N CYS A 24 28.38 -20.66 -26.13
CA CYS A 24 29.15 -20.60 -24.88
C CYS A 24 29.68 -22.01 -24.54
N GLN A 25 30.98 -22.22 -24.71
CA GLN A 25 31.68 -23.39 -24.15
C GLN A 25 31.85 -23.22 -22.63
N PRO A 26 31.81 -24.31 -21.83
CA PRO A 26 32.04 -24.24 -20.39
C PRO A 26 33.55 -24.24 -20.04
N ARG A 27 33.95 -23.43 -19.05
CA ARG A 27 35.24 -23.53 -18.33
C ARG A 27 35.09 -24.38 -17.06
N PRO A 28 36.17 -25.06 -16.60
CA PRO A 28 36.15 -25.97 -15.45
C PRO A 28 36.13 -25.23 -14.10
N PRO A 29 35.81 -25.94 -12.99
CA PRO A 29 35.45 -25.33 -11.72
C PRO A 29 36.69 -24.96 -10.89
N GLN A 30 36.63 -23.85 -10.17
CA GLN A 30 37.48 -23.61 -9.00
C GLN A 30 36.63 -23.14 -7.82
N ALA A 31 36.62 -24.03 -6.83
CA ALA A 31 36.64 -23.86 -5.37
C ALA A 31 35.82 -22.74 -4.70
N GLU A 32 34.97 -23.24 -3.80
CA GLU A 32 34.44 -22.68 -2.55
C GLU A 32 35.04 -21.38 -2.01
N GLY A 33 34.13 -20.44 -1.70
CA GLY A 33 34.37 -19.24 -0.90
C GLY A 33 33.03 -18.58 -0.55
N GLN A 34 32.21 -19.27 0.27
CA GLN A 34 30.98 -18.71 0.83
C GLN A 34 31.30 -17.64 1.88
N PHE A 35 30.40 -16.65 2.01
CA PHE A 35 30.34 -15.57 3.02
C PHE A 35 31.22 -14.31 2.81
N ALA A 36 31.03 -13.61 1.68
CA ALA A 36 31.46 -12.19 1.54
C ALA A 36 30.42 -11.29 0.85
N GLY A 37 29.15 -11.72 0.74
CA GLY A 37 28.12 -11.00 -0.04
C GLY A 37 27.46 -9.81 0.64
N ALA A 38 27.52 -9.70 1.97
CA ALA A 38 26.81 -8.65 2.72
C ALA A 38 27.65 -7.39 2.96
N VAL A 39 28.98 -7.48 2.86
CA VAL A 39 29.90 -6.34 3.07
C VAL A 39 30.18 -5.58 1.75
N ALA A 40 30.10 -6.26 0.61
CA ALA A 40 30.47 -5.70 -0.70
C ALA A 40 29.49 -4.65 -1.28
N TRP A 41 28.25 -4.55 -0.79
CA TRP A 41 27.32 -3.50 -1.22
C TRP A 41 27.69 -2.10 -0.68
N ARG A 42 28.52 -2.02 0.38
CA ARG A 42 28.87 -0.75 1.04
C ARG A 42 29.91 0.08 0.27
N GLU A 43 30.66 -0.53 -0.65
CA GLU A 43 31.80 0.12 -1.31
C GLU A 43 31.52 0.60 -2.74
N ARG A 44 30.30 0.45 -3.25
CA ARG A 44 29.97 0.78 -4.66
C ARG A 44 28.94 1.88 -4.85
N ALA A 45 28.63 2.64 -3.80
CA ALA A 45 27.85 3.87 -3.94
C ALA A 45 28.80 5.00 -4.37
N SER A 46 28.45 5.72 -5.45
CA SER A 46 29.18 6.94 -5.79
C SER A 46 29.16 7.91 -4.60
N PRO A 47 30.20 8.73 -4.40
CA PRO A 47 30.25 9.69 -3.28
C PRO A 47 29.02 10.61 -3.25
N MET A 48 28.44 10.91 -4.41
CA MET A 48 27.18 11.65 -4.56
C MET A 48 25.97 10.88 -4.02
N ALA A 49 25.84 9.58 -4.35
CA ALA A 49 24.78 8.74 -3.82
C ALA A 49 24.87 8.59 -2.29
N ALA A 50 26.09 8.44 -1.76
CA ALA A 50 26.31 8.40 -0.32
C ALA A 50 25.95 9.72 0.38
N ALA A 51 26.29 10.87 -0.23
CA ALA A 51 25.92 12.18 0.29
C ALA A 51 24.40 12.40 0.28
N LEU A 52 23.73 12.00 -0.81
CA LEU A 52 22.27 12.07 -0.92
C LEU A 52 21.59 11.21 0.14
N LEU A 53 22.04 9.96 0.32
CA LEU A 53 21.49 9.06 1.34
C LEU A 53 21.66 9.62 2.76
N ARG A 54 22.81 10.23 3.07
CA ARG A 54 23.00 10.91 4.37
C ARG A 54 22.04 12.08 4.53
N HIS A 55 21.87 12.90 3.50
CA HIS A 55 20.95 14.05 3.57
C HIS A 55 19.49 13.60 3.74
N VAL A 56 19.06 12.57 3.00
CA VAL A 56 17.72 11.98 3.13
C VAL A 56 17.51 11.40 4.52
N ARG A 57 18.49 10.65 5.05
CA ARG A 57 18.43 10.11 6.42
C ARG A 57 18.33 11.23 7.44
N TRP A 58 19.12 12.29 7.28
CA TRP A 58 19.05 13.44 8.16
C TRP A 58 17.67 14.07 8.14
N LEU A 59 17.13 14.37 6.95
CA LEU A 59 15.80 14.95 6.80
C LEU A 59 14.68 14.08 7.38
N LEU A 60 14.71 12.77 7.12
CA LEU A 60 13.59 11.89 7.40
C LEU A 60 13.65 11.19 8.76
N VAL A 61 14.80 11.20 9.44
CA VAL A 61 14.98 10.47 10.71
C VAL A 61 15.59 11.36 11.78
N GLU A 62 16.70 12.05 11.46
CA GLU A 62 17.53 12.73 12.47
C GLU A 62 17.15 14.19 12.70
N HIS A 63 16.36 14.77 11.78
CA HIS A 63 15.89 16.15 11.89
C HIS A 63 15.19 16.34 13.24
N PRO A 64 15.50 17.39 14.03
CA PRO A 64 15.01 17.53 15.40
C PRO A 64 13.49 17.38 15.52
N ALA A 65 12.72 18.01 14.63
CA ALA A 65 11.26 17.91 14.62
C ALA A 65 10.72 16.46 14.45
N VAL A 66 11.50 15.57 13.82
CA VAL A 66 11.16 14.17 13.56
C VAL A 66 11.67 13.29 14.70
N ALA A 67 12.94 13.45 15.07
CA ALA A 67 13.59 12.65 16.11
C ALA A 67 12.99 12.90 17.51
N SER A 68 12.64 14.15 17.83
CA SER A 68 12.09 14.53 19.15
C SER A 68 10.56 14.54 19.17
N PHE A 69 9.90 13.99 18.14
CA PHE A 69 8.45 13.98 18.07
C PHE A 69 7.85 13.17 19.21
N HIS A 70 6.76 13.67 19.79
CA HIS A 70 5.96 12.96 20.77
C HIS A 70 4.49 13.13 20.43
N TRP A 71 3.79 12.02 20.23
CA TRP A 71 2.35 12.03 20.08
C TRP A 71 1.68 12.02 21.45
N ARG A 72 0.92 13.07 21.74
CA ARG A 72 0.24 13.28 23.01
C ARG A 72 -1.23 13.64 22.74
N PRO A 73 -2.18 12.84 23.24
CA PRO A 73 -3.60 13.16 23.12
C PRO A 73 -3.91 14.58 23.60
N GLY A 74 -4.67 15.33 22.81
CA GLY A 74 -5.13 16.68 23.17
C GLY A 74 -4.11 17.82 23.00
N THR A 75 -2.80 17.54 22.93
CA THR A 75 -1.79 18.59 22.71
C THR A 75 -1.17 18.54 21.32
N THR A 76 -0.90 17.35 20.79
CA THR A 76 -0.43 17.21 19.40
C THR A 76 -1.57 17.59 18.46
N LEU A 77 -1.23 18.24 17.34
CA LEU A 77 -2.21 18.62 16.32
C LEU A 77 -3.12 17.43 15.99
N ALA A 78 -4.44 17.65 15.94
CA ALA A 78 -5.43 16.62 15.61
C ALA A 78 -5.42 15.36 16.51
N ALA A 79 -4.77 15.37 17.67
CA ALA A 79 -4.66 14.19 18.54
C ALA A 79 -5.78 14.05 19.59
N SER A 80 -6.75 14.97 19.63
CA SER A 80 -7.95 14.79 20.45
C SER A 80 -8.92 13.81 19.78
N PRO A 81 -9.67 12.98 20.53
CA PRO A 81 -10.63 12.04 19.94
C PRO A 81 -11.82 12.73 19.27
N SER A 82 -12.17 13.94 19.71
CA SER A 82 -13.23 14.76 19.10
C SER A 82 -12.84 15.27 17.71
N PHE A 83 -11.54 15.44 17.43
CA PHE A 83 -11.07 15.94 16.15
C PHE A 83 -11.38 14.99 14.97
N PRO A 84 -10.96 13.71 14.95
CA PRO A 84 -11.30 12.80 13.86
C PRO A 84 -12.82 12.60 13.75
N ALA A 85 -13.55 12.56 14.87
CA ALA A 85 -15.01 12.47 14.84
C ALA A 85 -15.64 13.69 14.13
N ALA A 86 -15.18 14.90 14.46
CA ALA A 86 -15.64 16.13 13.80
C ALA A 86 -15.30 16.14 12.31
N VAL A 87 -14.09 15.72 11.92
CA VAL A 87 -13.69 15.62 10.51
C VAL A 87 -14.56 14.62 9.75
N ILE A 88 -14.82 13.44 10.33
CA ILE A 88 -15.68 12.40 9.71
C ILE A 88 -17.11 12.91 9.55
N CYS A 89 -17.69 13.51 10.60
CA CYS A 89 -19.04 14.09 10.53
C CYS A 89 -19.13 15.20 9.50
N ALA A 90 -18.17 16.13 9.48
CA ALA A 90 -18.11 17.21 8.50
C ALA A 90 -17.93 16.68 7.07
N TYR A 91 -17.11 15.66 6.88
CA TYR A 91 -16.92 14.98 5.60
C TYR A 91 -18.24 14.37 5.10
N LEU A 92 -18.89 13.54 5.92
CA LEU A 92 -20.15 12.88 5.56
C LEU A 92 -21.27 13.89 5.29
N ALA A 93 -21.38 14.93 6.11
CA ALA A 93 -22.31 16.03 5.87
C ALA A 93 -22.04 16.73 4.54
N THR A 94 -20.77 17.05 4.25
CA THR A 94 -20.37 17.69 2.99
C THR A 94 -20.69 16.80 1.79
N VAL A 95 -20.36 15.51 1.85
CA VAL A 95 -20.70 14.55 0.79
C VAL A 95 -22.21 14.50 0.58
N LEU A 96 -23.00 14.42 1.66
CA LEU A 96 -24.46 14.38 1.57
C LEU A 96 -25.04 15.65 0.95
N LEU A 97 -24.62 16.83 1.42
CA LEU A 97 -25.09 18.13 0.93
C LEU A 97 -24.75 18.35 -0.56
N LEU A 98 -23.52 17.98 -0.95
CA LEU A 98 -23.07 18.07 -2.34
C LEU A 98 -23.77 17.05 -3.24
N HIS A 99 -23.93 15.81 -2.77
CA HIS A 99 -24.59 14.75 -3.53
C HIS A 99 -26.08 15.04 -3.75
N ARG A 100 -26.77 15.58 -2.73
CA ARG A 100 -28.16 16.04 -2.81
C ARG A 100 -28.32 17.35 -3.57
N ARG A 101 -27.22 17.94 -4.06
CA ARG A 101 -27.16 19.24 -4.75
C ARG A 101 -27.78 20.40 -3.98
N ILE A 102 -27.80 20.29 -2.65
CA ILE A 102 -28.27 21.35 -1.75
C ILE A 102 -27.24 22.48 -1.73
N LEU A 103 -25.95 22.13 -1.75
CA LEU A 103 -24.86 23.09 -1.88
C LEU A 103 -24.42 23.16 -3.35
N PRO A 104 -24.68 24.27 -4.08
CA PRO A 104 -24.26 24.40 -5.46
C PRO A 104 -22.73 24.56 -5.56
N LEU A 105 -22.07 23.68 -6.30
CA LEU A 105 -20.65 23.82 -6.63
C LEU A 105 -20.49 24.66 -7.90
N PRO A 106 -19.65 25.71 -7.88
CA PRO A 106 -19.36 26.49 -9.08
C PRO A 106 -18.71 25.58 -10.13
N PRO A 107 -19.06 25.72 -11.43
CA PRO A 107 -18.43 24.96 -12.49
C PRO A 107 -16.96 25.39 -12.60
N LEU A 108 -16.02 24.47 -12.39
CA LEU A 108 -14.62 24.74 -12.67
C LEU A 108 -14.31 24.51 -14.16
N PRO A 109 -13.55 25.42 -14.80
CA PRO A 109 -13.03 25.19 -16.14
C PRO A 109 -12.22 23.88 -16.20
N PRO A 110 -12.32 23.07 -17.27
CA PRO A 110 -11.58 21.80 -17.36
C PRO A 110 -10.06 21.94 -17.22
N ARG A 111 -9.49 23.09 -17.61
CA ARG A 111 -8.06 23.39 -17.40
C ARG A 111 -7.72 23.58 -15.92
N ALA A 112 -8.54 24.35 -15.20
CA ALA A 112 -8.36 24.56 -13.77
C ALA A 112 -8.51 23.26 -12.99
N LEU A 113 -9.56 22.47 -13.29
CA LEU A 113 -9.76 21.17 -12.66
C LEU A 113 -8.56 20.24 -12.87
N ARG A 114 -8.04 20.14 -14.11
CA ARG A 114 -6.82 19.35 -14.38
C ARG A 114 -5.59 19.86 -13.62
N ALA A 115 -5.38 21.18 -13.56
CA ALA A 115 -4.25 21.75 -12.85
C ALA A 115 -4.32 21.49 -11.34
N VAL A 116 -5.49 21.69 -10.73
CA VAL A 116 -5.72 21.39 -9.30
C VAL A 116 -5.56 19.89 -9.04
N SER A 117 -6.13 19.02 -9.88
CA SER A 117 -5.94 17.57 -9.72
C SER A 117 -4.48 17.14 -9.89
N ALA A 118 -3.74 17.72 -10.85
CA ALA A 118 -2.33 17.42 -11.03
C ALA A 118 -1.51 17.86 -9.82
N LEU A 119 -1.75 19.07 -9.29
CA LEU A 119 -1.10 19.55 -8.07
C LEU A 119 -1.41 18.64 -6.88
N HIS A 120 -2.70 18.30 -6.69
CA HIS A 120 -3.14 17.41 -5.62
C HIS A 120 -2.46 16.04 -5.66
N ASN A 121 -2.46 15.40 -6.85
CA ASN A 121 -1.80 14.11 -7.06
C ASN A 121 -0.28 14.20 -6.90
N CYS A 122 0.35 15.31 -7.28
CA CYS A 122 1.78 15.55 -7.08
C CYS A 122 2.13 15.63 -5.59
N VAL A 123 1.35 16.40 -4.81
CA VAL A 123 1.50 16.48 -3.36
C VAL A 123 1.33 15.11 -2.71
N LEU A 124 0.29 14.35 -3.08
CA LEU A 124 0.04 13.02 -2.52
C LEU A 124 1.10 12.00 -2.92
N LEU A 125 1.63 12.08 -4.15
CA LEU A 125 2.75 11.26 -4.59
C LEU A 125 4.00 11.54 -3.74
N ALA A 126 4.38 12.81 -3.60
CA ALA A 126 5.54 13.21 -2.81
C ALA A 126 5.38 12.85 -1.33
N LEU A 127 4.21 13.14 -0.76
CA LEU A 127 3.89 12.82 0.63
C LEU A 127 3.91 11.32 0.89
N SER A 128 3.33 10.50 -0.01
CA SER A 128 3.35 9.04 0.10
C SER A 128 4.77 8.48 0.03
N ALA A 129 5.61 9.02 -0.86
CA ALA A 129 7.01 8.63 -0.97
C ALA A 129 7.79 8.99 0.30
N ALA A 130 7.57 10.19 0.83
CA ALA A 130 8.19 10.65 2.07
C ALA A 130 7.78 9.80 3.27
N MET A 131 6.49 9.46 3.41
CA MET A 131 6.00 8.59 4.48
C MET A 131 6.54 7.16 4.38
N ALA A 132 6.57 6.59 3.18
CA ALA A 132 7.12 5.25 2.96
C ALA A 132 8.63 5.20 3.29
N ALA A 133 9.42 6.09 2.69
CA ALA A 133 10.85 6.16 2.93
C ALA A 133 11.17 6.53 4.39
N GLY A 134 10.46 7.51 4.93
CA GLY A 134 10.63 8.00 6.28
C GLY A 134 10.34 6.92 7.31
N CYS A 135 9.21 6.22 7.21
CA CYS A 135 8.89 5.14 8.13
C CYS A 135 9.85 3.96 8.01
N VAL A 136 10.26 3.56 6.79
CA VAL A 136 11.26 2.49 6.59
C VAL A 136 12.60 2.86 7.23
N LEU A 137 13.13 4.04 6.93
CA LEU A 137 14.42 4.50 7.47
C LEU A 137 14.35 4.68 8.98
N SER A 138 13.24 5.20 9.51
CA SER A 138 13.02 5.38 10.95
C SER A 138 12.97 4.05 11.67
N ALA A 139 12.21 3.07 11.15
CA ALA A 139 12.14 1.74 11.72
C ALA A 139 13.51 1.04 11.65
N ALA A 140 14.22 1.14 10.52
CA ALA A 140 15.56 0.57 10.39
C ALA A 140 16.59 1.21 11.34
N ALA A 141 16.42 2.49 11.70
CA ALA A 141 17.33 3.20 12.59
C ALA A 141 17.00 3.03 14.08
N THR A 142 15.73 2.83 14.44
CA THR A 142 15.27 2.93 15.84
C THR A 142 14.59 1.67 16.37
N ALA A 143 14.17 0.74 15.51
CA ALA A 143 13.53 -0.49 15.98
C ALA A 143 14.54 -1.39 16.70
N PRO A 144 14.24 -1.86 17.92
CA PRO A 144 15.16 -2.71 18.69
C PRO A 144 15.36 -4.10 18.07
N SER A 145 14.41 -4.56 17.25
CA SER A 145 14.50 -5.83 16.52
C SER A 145 13.54 -5.84 15.33
N PRO A 146 13.73 -6.73 14.33
CA PRO A 146 12.77 -6.91 13.24
C PRO A 146 11.36 -7.29 13.71
N ARG A 147 11.25 -8.01 14.84
CA ARG A 147 9.97 -8.38 15.47
C ARG A 147 9.17 -7.14 15.89
N TRP A 148 9.85 -6.06 16.31
CA TRP A 148 9.21 -4.84 16.79
C TRP A 148 8.32 -4.19 15.70
N ALA A 149 8.67 -4.31 14.42
CA ALA A 149 7.85 -3.79 13.33
C ALA A 149 6.45 -4.46 13.26
N PHE A 150 6.35 -5.72 13.71
CA PHE A 150 5.11 -6.49 13.71
C PHE A 150 4.38 -6.45 15.06
N CYS A 151 5.12 -6.47 16.16
CA CYS A 151 4.57 -6.56 17.51
C CYS A 151 5.32 -5.61 18.45
N PHE A 152 4.62 -4.59 18.94
CA PHE A 152 5.14 -3.74 20.00
C PHE A 152 5.01 -4.46 21.35
N PRO A 153 6.04 -4.43 22.21
CA PRO A 153 5.98 -5.03 23.54
C PRO A 153 4.82 -4.45 24.36
N PRO A 154 4.11 -5.28 25.14
CA PRO A 154 2.95 -4.85 25.93
C PRO A 154 3.37 -3.98 27.13
N GLY A 155 2.37 -3.36 27.76
CA GLY A 155 2.56 -2.60 29.00
C GLY A 155 3.10 -1.19 28.78
N GLY A 156 2.90 -0.63 27.58
CA GLY A 156 3.36 0.72 27.26
C GLY A 156 4.87 0.85 27.07
N ALA A 157 5.61 -0.26 26.95
CA ALA A 157 7.07 -0.23 26.76
C ALA A 157 7.52 0.49 25.47
N THR A 158 6.63 0.60 24.48
CA THR A 158 6.84 1.47 23.31
C THR A 158 6.10 2.78 23.52
N GLU A 159 6.85 3.82 23.86
CA GLU A 159 6.33 5.19 23.93
C GLU A 159 5.91 5.68 22.53
N PRO A 160 4.82 6.47 22.41
CA PRO A 160 4.35 7.01 21.13
C PRO A 160 5.21 8.20 20.69
N SER A 161 6.50 7.97 20.51
CA SER A 161 7.51 9.01 20.27
C SER A 161 8.55 8.60 19.24
N GLY A 162 9.33 9.59 18.82
CA GLY A 162 10.39 9.42 17.85
C GLY A 162 9.90 9.34 16.40
N PRO A 163 10.81 8.98 15.49
CA PRO A 163 10.63 9.22 14.07
C PRO A 163 9.58 8.31 13.43
N VAL A 164 9.39 7.08 13.93
CA VAL A 164 8.32 6.17 13.46
C VAL A 164 6.94 6.74 13.76
N PHE A 165 6.72 7.26 14.98
CA PHE A 165 5.44 7.87 15.36
C PHE A 165 5.22 9.23 14.70
N PHE A 166 6.28 9.96 14.37
CA PHE A 166 6.19 11.16 13.52
C PHE A 166 5.57 10.82 12.17
N TRP A 167 6.12 9.82 11.47
CA TRP A 167 5.60 9.42 10.16
C TRP A 167 4.20 8.81 10.25
N ALA A 168 3.89 8.09 11.31
CA ALA A 168 2.52 7.63 11.57
C ALA A 168 1.54 8.78 11.81
N HIS A 169 1.98 9.85 12.46
CA HIS A 169 1.17 11.06 12.61
C HIS A 169 0.98 11.81 11.30
N VAL A 170 2.04 11.94 10.49
CA VAL A 170 1.93 12.51 9.13
C VAL A 170 0.99 11.68 8.26
N PHE A 171 1.04 10.35 8.35
CA PHE A 171 0.12 9.44 7.67
C PHE A 171 -1.33 9.62 8.12
N TYR A 172 -1.57 9.79 9.41
CA TYR A 172 -2.89 10.14 9.92
C TYR A 172 -3.43 11.45 9.33
N LEU A 173 -2.60 12.50 9.30
CA LEU A 173 -2.97 13.79 8.71
C LEU A 173 -3.17 13.68 7.18
N SER A 174 -2.39 12.83 6.50
CA SER A 174 -2.53 12.62 5.05
C SER A 174 -3.92 12.11 4.69
N LYS A 175 -4.55 11.28 5.53
CA LYS A 175 -5.91 10.77 5.28
C LYS A 175 -6.97 11.86 5.26
N MET A 176 -6.76 12.95 5.98
CA MET A 176 -7.62 14.13 5.93
C MET A 176 -7.41 14.91 4.64
N TYR A 177 -6.15 15.02 4.19
CA TYR A 177 -5.82 15.65 2.92
C TYR A 177 -6.38 14.85 1.73
N GLU A 178 -6.36 13.52 1.80
CA GLU A 178 -6.94 12.59 0.81
C GLU A 178 -8.47 12.78 0.66
N LEU A 179 -9.17 13.44 1.58
CA LEU A 179 -10.59 13.81 1.37
C LEU A 179 -10.77 14.75 0.17
N GLY A 180 -9.70 15.45 -0.24
CA GLY A 180 -9.65 16.22 -1.48
C GLY A 180 -9.97 15.41 -2.74
N ASP A 181 -9.66 14.10 -2.76
CA ASP A 181 -10.03 13.21 -3.87
C ASP A 181 -11.54 13.18 -4.08
N THR A 182 -12.30 13.13 -2.97
CA THR A 182 -13.77 13.16 -2.99
C THR A 182 -14.29 14.47 -3.59
N LEU A 183 -13.69 15.61 -3.19
CA LEU A 183 -14.06 16.92 -3.71
C LEU A 183 -13.77 17.04 -5.21
N LEU A 184 -12.60 16.56 -5.66
CA LEU A 184 -12.24 16.57 -7.07
C LEU A 184 -13.17 15.70 -7.92
N ILE A 185 -13.58 14.53 -7.43
CA ILE A 185 -14.57 13.65 -8.10
C ILE A 185 -15.91 14.38 -8.24
N LEU A 186 -16.39 15.04 -7.19
CA LEU A 186 -17.63 15.80 -7.19
C LEU A 186 -17.59 17.02 -8.12
N LEU A 187 -16.49 17.78 -8.07
CA LEU A 187 -16.24 18.92 -8.97
C LEU A 187 -16.16 18.47 -10.44
N ALA A 188 -15.59 17.30 -10.70
CA ALA A 188 -15.55 16.65 -12.00
C ALA A 188 -16.91 16.08 -12.45
N ARG A 189 -17.96 16.21 -11.62
CA ARG A 189 -19.31 15.67 -11.86
C ARG A 189 -19.29 14.15 -12.11
N ARG A 190 -18.37 13.44 -11.47
CA ARG A 190 -18.26 11.98 -11.55
C ARG A 190 -19.05 11.34 -10.40
N PRO A 191 -19.63 10.14 -10.60
CA PRO A 191 -20.35 9.46 -9.54
C PRO A 191 -19.38 9.04 -8.42
N LEU A 192 -19.75 9.32 -7.18
CA LEU A 192 -19.09 8.77 -6.00
C LEU A 192 -19.61 7.36 -5.73
N THR A 193 -18.71 6.45 -5.36
CA THR A 193 -19.07 5.11 -4.92
C THR A 193 -19.22 5.06 -3.41
N LEU A 194 -20.08 4.17 -2.90
CA LEU A 194 -20.21 3.94 -1.46
C LEU A 194 -18.88 3.48 -0.85
N LEU A 195 -18.16 2.59 -1.54
CA LEU A 195 -16.84 2.11 -1.13
C LEU A 195 -15.85 3.26 -0.88
N HIS A 196 -15.83 4.26 -1.78
CA HIS A 196 -14.95 5.43 -1.64
C HIS A 196 -15.27 6.21 -0.36
N VAL A 197 -16.55 6.57 -0.17
CA VAL A 197 -16.97 7.37 1.00
C VAL A 197 -16.77 6.60 2.31
N TYR A 198 -17.11 5.31 2.32
CA TYR A 198 -16.90 4.43 3.47
C TYR A 198 -15.42 4.31 3.84
N HIS A 199 -14.56 4.05 2.85
CA HIS A 199 -13.12 3.95 3.07
C HIS A 199 -12.53 5.25 3.64
N HIS A 200 -12.78 6.39 2.99
CA HIS A 200 -12.19 7.67 3.40
C HIS A 200 -12.69 8.17 4.76
N ALA A 201 -13.92 7.83 5.16
CA ALA A 201 -14.41 8.13 6.50
C ALA A 201 -13.72 7.28 7.58
N LEU A 202 -13.67 5.96 7.38
CA LEU A 202 -13.24 5.03 8.43
C LEU A 202 -11.71 4.96 8.56
N VAL A 203 -10.95 5.18 7.48
CA VAL A 203 -9.48 5.19 7.52
C VAL A 203 -8.93 6.28 8.45
N ILE A 204 -9.65 7.40 8.63
CA ILE A 204 -9.29 8.47 9.58
C ILE A 204 -9.40 7.97 11.02
N ALA A 205 -10.52 7.33 11.37
CA ALA A 205 -10.72 6.74 12.69
C ALA A 205 -9.69 5.63 12.97
N MET A 206 -9.44 4.78 11.96
CA MET A 206 -8.43 3.72 12.02
C MET A 206 -7.04 4.28 12.35
N CYS A 207 -6.56 5.29 11.61
CA CYS A 207 -5.24 5.88 11.81
C CYS A 207 -5.12 6.60 13.17
N TYR A 208 -6.20 7.23 13.64
CA TYR A 208 -6.24 7.79 15.00
C TYR A 208 -6.04 6.68 16.05
N LEU A 209 -6.79 5.57 15.93
CA LEU A 209 -6.69 4.44 16.85
C LEU A 209 -5.29 3.82 16.84
N TRP A 210 -4.62 3.76 15.68
CA TRP A 210 -3.24 3.26 15.59
C TRP A 210 -2.30 4.03 16.52
N LEU A 211 -2.37 5.36 16.50
CA LEU A 211 -1.56 6.23 17.36
C LEU A 211 -2.01 6.14 18.83
N ALA A 212 -3.32 6.26 19.07
CA ALA A 212 -3.89 6.29 20.41
C ALA A 212 -3.67 5.00 21.20
N THR A 213 -3.72 3.85 20.54
CA THR A 213 -3.53 2.54 21.19
C THR A 213 -2.14 1.97 20.97
N ARG A 214 -1.23 2.70 20.30
CA ARG A 214 0.10 2.19 19.92
C ARG A 214 -0.01 0.82 19.23
N GLN A 215 -0.84 0.76 18.20
CA GLN A 215 -1.21 -0.51 17.56
C GLN A 215 0.00 -1.22 16.95
N SER A 216 0.27 -2.44 17.43
CA SER A 216 1.21 -3.37 16.78
C SER A 216 0.83 -3.60 15.32
N LEU A 217 1.81 -3.67 14.40
CA LEU A 217 1.69 -3.62 12.92
C LEU A 217 1.59 -2.23 12.28
N MET A 218 1.42 -1.15 13.06
CA MET A 218 1.31 0.20 12.51
C MET A 218 2.45 0.53 11.50
N PRO A 219 3.74 0.27 11.76
CA PRO A 219 4.80 0.60 10.82
C PRO A 219 4.69 -0.18 9.49
N VAL A 220 4.37 -1.47 9.57
CA VAL A 220 4.22 -2.35 8.39
C VAL A 220 3.03 -1.92 7.54
N ALA A 221 1.88 -1.67 8.18
CA ALA A 221 0.66 -1.25 7.49
C ALA A 221 0.82 0.14 6.85
N LEU A 222 1.49 1.08 7.54
CA LEU A 222 1.82 2.40 7.01
C LEU A 222 2.69 2.30 5.75
N VAL A 223 3.83 1.60 5.85
CA VAL A 223 4.80 1.50 4.74
C VAL A 223 4.15 0.87 3.51
N THR A 224 3.40 -0.20 3.71
CA THR A 224 2.74 -0.89 2.59
C THR A 224 1.65 -0.04 1.95
N ASN A 225 0.80 0.64 2.73
CA ASN A 225 -0.19 1.55 2.16
C ASN A 225 0.46 2.73 1.43
N ALA A 226 1.44 3.38 2.05
CA ALA A 226 2.14 4.51 1.46
C ALA A 226 2.85 4.11 0.15
N ALA A 227 3.47 2.92 0.09
CA ALA A 227 4.10 2.41 -1.13
C ALA A 227 3.07 2.16 -2.26
N VAL A 228 1.91 1.60 -1.95
CA VAL A 228 0.83 1.44 -2.94
C VAL A 228 0.27 2.78 -3.38
N HIS A 229 0.14 3.75 -2.46
CA HIS A 229 -0.29 5.11 -2.75
C HIS A 229 0.70 5.85 -3.67
N VAL A 230 2.01 5.63 -3.53
CA VAL A 230 3.00 6.14 -4.51
C VAL A 230 2.66 5.68 -5.92
N VAL A 231 2.39 4.38 -6.11
CA VAL A 231 2.05 3.83 -7.44
C VAL A 231 0.71 4.39 -7.94
N MET A 232 -0.30 4.44 -7.08
CA MET A 232 -1.63 4.93 -7.42
C MET A 232 -1.63 6.42 -7.82
N TYR A 233 -1.02 7.28 -7.01
CA TYR A 233 -0.98 8.72 -7.30
C TYR A 233 -0.03 9.07 -8.43
N ALA A 234 1.05 8.30 -8.66
CA ALA A 234 1.85 8.42 -9.88
C ALA A 234 1.00 8.12 -11.13
N TYR A 235 0.18 7.06 -11.08
CA TYR A 235 -0.75 6.74 -12.16
C TYR A 235 -1.79 7.86 -12.38
N TYR A 236 -2.41 8.38 -11.32
CA TYR A 236 -3.38 9.48 -11.42
C TYR A 236 -2.76 10.78 -11.92
N LEU A 237 -1.56 11.13 -11.44
CA LEU A 237 -0.80 12.28 -11.94
C LEU A 237 -0.56 12.14 -13.44
N CYS A 238 -0.08 11.00 -13.90
CA CYS A 238 0.12 10.73 -15.32
C CYS A 238 -1.18 10.92 -16.13
N CYS A 239 -2.30 10.38 -15.63
CA CYS A 239 -3.61 10.55 -16.28
C CYS A 239 -4.03 12.03 -16.34
N THR A 240 -3.79 12.83 -15.30
CA THR A 240 -4.12 14.27 -15.30
C THR A 240 -3.27 15.09 -16.28
N LEU A 241 -2.03 14.66 -16.51
CA LEU A 241 -1.12 15.26 -17.51
C LEU A 241 -1.45 14.83 -18.96
N GLY A 242 -2.46 13.97 -19.16
CA GLY A 242 -2.90 13.53 -20.48
C GLY A 242 -2.10 12.37 -21.06
N LEU A 243 -1.25 11.71 -20.27
CA LEU A 243 -0.55 10.49 -20.69
C LEU A 243 -1.57 9.36 -20.87
N ARG A 244 -1.67 8.82 -22.08
CA ARG A 244 -2.58 7.72 -22.41
C ARG A 244 -1.93 6.40 -22.04
N TRP A 245 -2.43 5.77 -20.97
CA TRP A 245 -1.98 4.45 -20.55
C TRP A 245 -2.92 3.36 -21.05
N PRO A 246 -2.40 2.18 -21.47
CA PRO A 246 -3.25 1.06 -21.81
C PRO A 246 -4.11 0.62 -20.61
N PRO A 247 -5.35 0.14 -20.82
CA PRO A 247 -6.28 -0.23 -19.74
C PRO A 247 -5.74 -1.25 -18.72
N ARG A 248 -4.74 -2.06 -19.11
CA ARG A 248 -4.04 -3.01 -18.21
C ARG A 248 -3.42 -2.35 -16.99
N TRP A 249 -2.98 -1.10 -17.10
CA TRP A 249 -2.38 -0.38 -15.98
C TRP A 249 -3.40 -0.02 -14.90
N LYS A 250 -4.60 0.37 -15.30
CA LYS A 250 -5.71 0.60 -14.36
C LYS A 250 -6.00 -0.68 -13.57
N ARG A 251 -6.05 -1.82 -14.26
CA ARG A 251 -6.26 -3.13 -13.62
C ARG A 251 -5.12 -3.51 -12.68
N ALA A 252 -3.86 -3.31 -13.11
CA ALA A 252 -2.69 -3.59 -12.29
C ALA A 252 -2.67 -2.77 -10.98
N VAL A 253 -3.08 -1.51 -11.02
CA VAL A 253 -3.19 -0.67 -9.80
C VAL A 253 -4.25 -1.22 -8.85
N THR A 254 -5.41 -1.66 -9.35
CA THR A 254 -6.45 -2.29 -8.52
C THR A 254 -5.99 -3.63 -7.95
N GLU A 255 -5.32 -4.47 -8.75
CA GLU A 255 -4.76 -5.75 -8.27
C GLU A 255 -3.70 -5.51 -7.17
N LEU A 256 -2.87 -4.49 -7.30
CA LEU A 256 -1.91 -4.09 -6.26
C LEU A 256 -2.61 -3.69 -4.95
N GLN A 257 -3.72 -2.96 -5.00
CA GLN A 257 -4.51 -2.63 -3.82
C GLN A 257 -5.12 -3.87 -3.15
N ILE A 258 -5.60 -4.84 -3.93
CA ILE A 258 -6.11 -6.11 -3.38
C ILE A 258 -4.98 -6.89 -2.70
N LEU A 259 -3.81 -6.97 -3.34
CA LEU A 259 -2.63 -7.62 -2.76
C LEU A 259 -2.18 -6.94 -1.45
N GLN A 260 -2.32 -5.62 -1.32
CA GLN A 260 -2.05 -4.89 -0.07
C GLN A 260 -2.93 -5.38 1.09
N PHE A 261 -4.23 -5.59 0.84
CA PHE A 261 -5.14 -6.11 1.86
C PHE A 261 -4.79 -7.54 2.25
N LEU A 262 -4.52 -8.40 1.27
CA LEU A 262 -4.09 -9.79 1.53
C LEU A 262 -2.79 -9.84 2.34
N PHE A 263 -1.81 -9.01 1.99
CA PHE A 263 -0.58 -8.86 2.75
C PHE A 263 -0.85 -8.39 4.19
N SER A 264 -1.78 -7.45 4.38
CA SER A 264 -2.15 -6.93 5.70
C SER A 264 -2.78 -8.01 6.60
N PHE A 265 -3.60 -8.92 6.02
CA PHE A 265 -4.11 -10.10 6.73
C PHE A 265 -2.99 -11.09 7.07
N ALA A 266 -2.07 -11.37 6.14
CA ALA A 266 -0.92 -12.23 6.42
C ALA A 266 -0.03 -11.66 7.54
N ALA A 267 0.25 -10.36 7.52
CA ALA A 267 0.99 -9.68 8.58
C ALA A 267 0.23 -9.71 9.93
N SER A 268 -1.10 -9.64 9.89
CA SER A 268 -1.96 -9.82 11.07
C SER A 268 -1.82 -11.20 11.69
N VAL A 269 -1.75 -12.27 10.89
CA VAL A 269 -1.48 -13.64 11.38
C VAL A 269 -0.12 -13.72 12.07
N VAL A 270 0.92 -13.11 11.49
CA VAL A 270 2.27 -13.07 12.10
C VAL A 270 2.27 -12.32 13.43
N MET A 271 1.58 -11.18 13.53
CA MET A 271 1.45 -10.45 14.80
C MET A 271 0.69 -11.26 15.84
N LEU A 272 -0.41 -11.92 15.47
CA LEU A 272 -1.16 -12.79 16.39
C LEU A 272 -0.30 -13.95 16.89
N TRP A 273 0.51 -14.56 16.02
CA TRP A 273 1.49 -15.55 16.44
C TRP A 273 2.44 -14.99 17.50
N PHE A 274 3.00 -13.79 17.29
CA PHE A 274 3.84 -13.13 18.28
C PHE A 274 3.12 -12.76 19.58
N HIS A 275 1.84 -12.38 19.50
CA HIS A 275 1.00 -12.07 20.65
C HIS A 275 0.81 -13.30 21.53
N PHE A 276 0.37 -14.42 20.95
CA PHE A 276 0.07 -15.64 21.72
C PHE A 276 1.33 -16.43 22.13
N ALA A 277 2.39 -16.44 21.30
CA ALA A 277 3.61 -17.18 21.58
C ALA A 277 4.66 -16.39 22.38
N GLY A 278 4.57 -15.05 22.43
CA GLY A 278 5.65 -14.19 22.93
C GLY A 278 5.24 -13.20 24.02
N GLY A 279 4.20 -13.51 24.79
CA GLY A 279 3.81 -12.72 25.98
C GLY A 279 2.94 -11.49 25.72
N GLY A 280 2.33 -11.38 24.54
CA GLY A 280 1.42 -10.30 24.17
C GLY A 280 2.03 -9.25 23.25
N CYS A 281 1.14 -8.41 22.69
CA CYS A 281 1.46 -7.27 21.84
C CYS A 281 0.56 -6.09 22.24
N GLU A 282 1.08 -4.87 22.17
CA GLU A 282 0.34 -3.66 22.51
C GLU A 282 -0.72 -3.33 21.44
N GLY A 283 -1.82 -2.71 21.88
CA GLY A 283 -2.81 -2.10 20.98
C GLY A 283 -3.81 -3.06 20.34
N MET A 284 -4.12 -4.19 21.00
CA MET A 284 -5.07 -5.20 20.50
C MET A 284 -6.49 -4.65 20.24
N ALA A 285 -6.94 -3.65 21.00
CA ALA A 285 -8.23 -3.01 20.75
C ALA A 285 -8.25 -2.26 19.40
N GLY A 286 -7.20 -1.48 19.11
CA GLY A 286 -7.03 -0.83 17.81
C GLY A 286 -6.88 -1.84 16.67
N TRP A 287 -6.18 -2.95 16.92
CA TRP A 287 -6.05 -4.04 15.95
C TRP A 287 -7.40 -4.70 15.64
N ALA A 288 -8.23 -4.97 16.65
CA ALA A 288 -9.55 -5.58 16.45
C ALA A 288 -10.44 -4.71 15.56
N PHE A 289 -10.47 -3.39 15.81
CA PHE A 289 -11.14 -2.44 14.92
C PHE A 289 -10.60 -2.51 13.48
N ASN A 290 -9.27 -2.50 13.33
CA ASN A 290 -8.60 -2.55 12.03
C ASN A 290 -8.90 -3.87 11.28
N ALA A 291 -8.97 -5.00 11.98
CA ALA A 291 -9.30 -6.29 11.40
C ALA A 291 -10.74 -6.33 10.87
N VAL A 292 -11.71 -5.85 11.65
CA VAL A 292 -13.11 -5.76 11.23
C VAL A 292 -13.27 -4.81 10.04
N PHE A 293 -12.62 -3.65 10.08
CA PHE A 293 -12.66 -2.67 9.01
C PHE A 293 -12.02 -3.18 7.71
N ASN A 294 -10.85 -3.81 7.76
CA ASN A 294 -10.24 -4.37 6.54
C ASN A 294 -11.05 -5.53 5.99
N ALA A 295 -11.68 -6.35 6.84
CA ALA A 295 -12.57 -7.43 6.40
C ALA A 295 -13.80 -6.89 5.68
N SER A 296 -14.44 -5.83 6.19
CA SER A 296 -15.58 -5.19 5.52
C SER A 296 -15.18 -4.55 4.19
N LEU A 297 -14.01 -3.90 4.12
CA LEU A 297 -13.47 -3.36 2.86
C LEU A 297 -13.19 -4.45 1.83
N LEU A 298 -12.52 -5.54 2.23
CA LEU A 298 -12.22 -6.64 1.33
C LEU A 298 -13.52 -7.25 0.77
N ALA A 299 -14.53 -7.47 1.61
CA ALA A 299 -15.84 -7.95 1.16
C ALA A 299 -16.46 -7.00 0.13
N LEU A 300 -16.41 -5.69 0.36
CA LEU A 300 -16.96 -4.69 -0.56
C LEU A 300 -16.16 -4.58 -1.88
N PHE A 301 -14.83 -4.77 -1.83
CA PHE A 301 -13.98 -4.85 -3.02
C PHE A 301 -14.29 -6.10 -3.85
N LEU A 302 -14.46 -7.25 -3.20
CA LEU A 302 -14.79 -8.51 -3.86
C LEU A 302 -16.19 -8.46 -4.50
N ASP A 303 -17.17 -7.85 -3.82
CA ASP A 303 -18.51 -7.65 -4.38
C ASP A 303 -18.49 -6.74 -5.62
N PHE A 304 -17.81 -5.58 -5.54
CA PHE A 304 -17.68 -4.66 -6.67
C PHE A 304 -16.94 -5.31 -7.85
N HIS A 305 -15.87 -6.06 -7.58
CA HIS A 305 -15.11 -6.76 -8.60
C HIS A 305 -15.92 -7.93 -9.19
N GLY A 306 -16.63 -8.71 -8.37
CA GLY A 306 -17.52 -9.78 -8.85
C GLY A 306 -18.62 -9.24 -9.76
N ALA A 307 -19.33 -8.20 -9.34
CA ALA A 307 -20.39 -7.57 -10.11
C ALA A 307 -19.91 -6.97 -11.43
N ALA A 308 -18.76 -6.28 -11.43
CA ALA A 308 -18.19 -5.67 -12.64
C ALA A 308 -17.75 -6.72 -13.68
N TYR A 309 -17.23 -7.87 -13.24
CA TYR A 309 -16.78 -8.94 -14.13
C TYR A 309 -17.95 -9.79 -14.64
N ALA A 310 -18.93 -10.10 -13.80
CA ALA A 310 -20.16 -10.78 -14.21
C ALA A 310 -20.93 -9.95 -15.26
N ALA A 311 -21.02 -8.63 -15.07
CA ALA A 311 -21.63 -7.73 -16.05
C ALA A 311 -20.87 -7.72 -17.39
N LYS A 312 -19.53 -7.81 -17.36
CA LYS A 312 -18.70 -7.87 -18.58
C LYS A 312 -18.87 -9.22 -19.30
N ALA A 313 -18.94 -10.33 -18.55
CA ALA A 313 -19.18 -11.66 -19.12
C ALA A 313 -20.56 -11.74 -19.79
N ASN A 314 -21.61 -11.21 -19.16
CA ASN A 314 -22.95 -11.15 -19.75
C ASN A 314 -22.97 -10.29 -21.03
N LYS A 315 -22.25 -9.16 -21.06
CA LYS A 315 -22.18 -8.30 -22.26
C LYS A 315 -21.48 -8.98 -23.44
N THR A 316 -20.43 -9.76 -23.16
CA THR A 316 -19.74 -10.58 -24.18
C THR A 316 -20.66 -11.70 -24.70
N ASN A 317 -21.41 -12.36 -23.83
CA ASN A 317 -22.36 -13.41 -24.22
C ASN A 317 -23.54 -12.85 -25.05
N ILE A 318 -24.07 -11.67 -24.70
CA ILE A 318 -25.12 -11.00 -25.48
C ILE A 318 -24.61 -10.58 -26.86
N ASN A 319 -23.40 -10.01 -26.95
CA ASN A 319 -22.81 -9.62 -28.24
C ASN A 319 -22.53 -10.84 -29.13
N ASN A 320 -22.07 -11.95 -28.56
CA ASN A 320 -21.87 -13.20 -29.31
C ASN A 320 -23.21 -13.86 -29.71
N GLY A 321 -24.27 -13.69 -28.92
CA GLY A 321 -25.62 -14.16 -29.25
C GLY A 321 -26.33 -13.36 -30.33
N ASN A 322 -26.05 -12.05 -30.44
CA ASN A 322 -26.61 -11.17 -31.47
C ASN A 322 -25.80 -11.15 -32.78
N GLY A 323 -24.52 -11.55 -32.76
CA GLY A 323 -23.68 -11.67 -33.96
C GLY A 323 -23.95 -12.92 -34.82
N GLY A 324 -24.80 -13.84 -34.35
CA GLY A 324 -25.21 -15.06 -35.06
C GLY A 324 -26.54 -14.94 -35.83
N LYS A 325 -27.10 -13.74 -35.94
CA LYS A 325 -28.33 -13.44 -36.71
C LYS A 325 -28.12 -12.21 -37.61
N SER A 326 -27.26 -12.35 -38.59
CA SER A 326 -27.33 -11.59 -39.83
C SER A 326 -27.02 -12.58 -40.94
N GLU A 327 -28.01 -12.71 -41.82
CA GLU A 327 -28.16 -13.63 -42.96
C GLU A 327 -26.93 -13.75 -43.87
#